data_AF-A0AA35SJH2-F1
#
_entry.id   AF-A0AA35SJH2-F1
#
_cell.length_a   1.000
_cell.length_b   1.000
_cell.length_c   1.000
_cell.angle_alpha   90.00
_cell.angle_beta   90.00
_cell.angle_gamma   90.00
#
_symmetry.space_group_name_H-M   'P 1'
#
loop_
_entity.id
_entity.type
_entity.pdbx_description
1 polymer ?
#
loop_
_entity_poly.entity_id
_entity_poly.type
_entity_poly.pdbx_seq_one_letter_code
_entity_poly.pdbx_strand_id
1 'polypeptide(L)'
;MGTAFIAIDKCDEENGCLKVLKGSHRLGRIDHIRVGSQTGANVERVKMVEKVLPTVRVELEAGDGLFFHCNLLHCSDQNCSDRRRWAFLIAYNRASNNPVTKHHHPMYTPLVKVPDSAILECKSLTDLNGKDFMNPYDDHTVGNTTSLT
;
A
#
# COMPACT_ATOMS: atom_id res chain seq x y z
N MET A 1 -5.83 7.68 -8.11
CA MET A 1 -5.80 6.78 -6.93
C MET A 1 -5.04 7.51 -5.84
N GLY A 2 -5.41 7.28 -4.57
CA GLY A 2 -4.72 7.87 -3.43
C GLY A 2 -4.83 6.96 -2.22
N THR A 3 -3.94 7.14 -1.26
CA THR A 3 -3.89 6.36 -0.03
C THR A 3 -4.18 7.28 1.15
N ALA A 4 -5.06 6.85 2.04
CA ALA A 4 -5.13 7.36 3.40
C ALA A 4 -4.32 6.44 4.30
N PHE A 5 -3.29 6.98 4.93
CA PHE A 5 -2.46 6.32 5.92
C PHE A 5 -2.87 6.87 7.29
N ILE A 6 -3.33 6.00 8.17
CA ILE A 6 -3.73 6.36 9.52
C ILE A 6 -2.70 5.76 10.48
N ALA A 7 -2.00 6.63 11.22
CA ALA A 7 -1.04 6.19 12.23
C ALA A 7 -1.81 5.59 13.42
N ILE A 8 -1.59 4.30 13.70
CA ILE A 8 -2.15 3.65 14.90
C ILE A 8 -1.23 3.90 16.09
N ASP A 9 0.08 3.73 15.86
CA ASP A 9 1.12 4.15 16.79
C ASP A 9 1.80 5.42 16.25
N LYS A 10 2.47 6.17 17.14
CA LYS A 10 3.35 7.28 16.75
C LYS A 10 4.34 6.82 15.68
N CYS A 11 4.59 7.66 14.68
CA CYS A 11 5.59 7.46 13.64
C CYS A 11 6.61 8.60 13.72
N ASP A 12 7.86 8.30 14.01
CA ASP A 12 8.96 9.28 14.09
C ASP A 12 10.19 8.75 13.35
N GLU A 13 11.27 9.54 13.26
CA GLU A 13 12.50 9.07 12.63
C GLU A 13 13.07 7.79 13.26
N GLU A 14 12.90 7.62 14.57
CA GLU A 14 13.47 6.50 15.33
C GLU A 14 12.79 5.17 14.97
N ASN A 15 11.46 5.18 14.84
CA ASN A 15 10.68 3.98 14.53
C ASN A 15 10.31 3.80 13.05
N GLY A 16 10.91 4.61 12.17
CA GLY A 16 10.85 4.44 10.73
C GLY A 16 9.65 5.13 10.07
N CYS A 17 9.43 6.41 10.36
CA CYS A 17 8.42 7.23 9.70
C CYS A 17 8.57 7.25 8.16
N LEU A 18 7.54 7.75 7.48
CA LEU A 18 7.54 7.80 6.03
C LEU A 18 8.47 8.90 5.53
N LYS A 19 9.34 8.57 4.58
CA LYS A 19 10.10 9.53 3.77
C LYS A 19 9.44 9.70 2.42
N VAL A 20 9.24 10.95 2.01
CA VAL A 20 8.61 11.28 0.72
C VAL A 20 9.46 12.26 -0.07
N LEU A 21 9.49 12.10 -1.40
CA LEU A 21 10.06 13.11 -2.29
C LEU A 21 8.96 14.11 -2.66
N LYS A 22 8.97 15.29 -2.01
CA LYS A 22 7.87 16.26 -2.12
C LYS A 22 7.70 16.72 -3.58
N GLY A 23 6.48 16.56 -4.09
CA GLY A 23 6.14 16.92 -5.48
C GLY A 23 6.36 15.82 -6.51
N SER A 24 6.96 14.68 -6.14
CA SER A 24 7.26 13.58 -7.08
C SER A 24 6.04 12.99 -7.79
N HIS A 25 4.85 13.10 -7.19
CA HIS A 25 3.60 12.67 -7.82
C HIS A 25 3.31 13.36 -9.17
N ARG A 26 3.93 14.53 -9.43
CA ARG A 26 3.81 15.28 -10.68
C ARG A 26 4.71 14.76 -11.81
N LEU A 27 5.63 13.84 -11.52
CA LEU A 27 6.54 13.23 -12.50
C LEU A 27 5.87 12.15 -13.36
N GLY A 28 4.61 11.82 -13.07
CA GLY A 28 3.90 10.71 -13.71
C GLY A 28 4.28 9.35 -13.11
N ARG A 29 3.95 8.28 -13.83
CA ARG A 29 4.25 6.91 -13.39
C ARG A 29 5.74 6.62 -13.59
N ILE A 30 6.39 6.13 -12.54
CA ILE A 30 7.72 5.51 -12.62
C ILE A 30 7.52 4.00 -12.58
N ASP A 31 8.16 3.30 -13.52
CA ASP A 31 8.03 1.86 -13.60
C ASP A 31 8.65 1.18 -12.38
N HIS A 32 7.99 0.10 -11.96
CA HIS A 32 8.49 -0.75 -10.90
C HIS A 32 9.42 -1.80 -11.49
N ILE A 33 10.53 -2.04 -10.81
CA ILE A 33 11.50 -3.10 -11.13
C ILE A 33 11.65 -4.01 -9.91
N ARG A 34 12.20 -5.21 -10.12
CA ARG A 34 12.55 -6.10 -9.03
C ARG A 34 13.81 -5.59 -8.33
N VAL A 35 13.73 -5.39 -7.03
CA VAL A 35 14.85 -4.99 -6.16
C VAL A 35 14.96 -6.04 -5.06
N GLY A 36 15.92 -6.97 -5.21
CA GLY A 36 16.00 -8.15 -4.34
C GLY A 36 14.73 -9.01 -4.42
N SER A 37 14.12 -9.28 -3.26
CA SER A 37 12.84 -10.01 -3.14
C SER A 37 11.61 -9.11 -3.22
N GLN A 38 11.78 -7.80 -3.45
CA GLN A 38 10.70 -6.83 -3.44
C GLN A 38 10.51 -6.15 -4.79
N THR A 39 9.33 -5.58 -5.00
CA THR A 39 9.02 -4.75 -6.16
C THR A 39 9.10 -3.29 -5.73
N GLY A 40 9.97 -2.51 -6.37
CA GLY A 40 10.20 -1.11 -6.02
C GLY A 40 10.23 -0.21 -7.25
N ALA A 41 10.12 1.11 -7.07
CA ALA A 41 10.30 2.06 -8.15
C ALA A 41 11.72 1.95 -8.75
N ASN A 42 11.87 2.23 -10.04
CA ASN A 42 13.16 2.20 -10.72
C ASN A 42 14.22 3.02 -9.95
N VAL A 43 15.24 2.34 -9.43
CA VAL A 43 16.22 2.90 -8.49
C VAL A 43 17.04 4.01 -9.13
N GLU A 44 17.39 3.89 -10.41
CA GLU A 44 18.14 4.92 -11.13
C GLU A 44 17.31 6.20 -11.26
N ARG A 45 16.02 6.07 -11.63
CA ARG A 45 15.08 7.19 -11.69
C ARG A 45 14.94 7.85 -10.31
N VAL A 46 14.74 7.08 -9.25
CA VAL A 46 14.61 7.61 -7.88
C VAL A 46 15.86 8.39 -7.47
N LYS A 47 17.06 7.85 -7.68
CA LYS A 47 18.33 8.55 -7.40
C LYS A 47 18.49 9.87 -8.15
N MET A 48 17.96 9.98 -9.36
CA MET A 48 17.96 11.24 -10.10
C MET A 48 16.94 12.24 -9.54
N VAL A 49 15.79 11.77 -9.08
CA VAL A 49 14.76 12.61 -8.46
C VAL A 49 15.20 13.13 -7.09
N GLU A 50 15.89 12.31 -6.28
CA GLU A 50 16.46 12.71 -4.98
C GLU A 50 17.44 13.90 -5.08
N LYS A 51 18.09 14.09 -6.24
CA LYS A 51 19.00 15.22 -6.48
C LYS A 51 18.27 16.55 -6.67
N VAL A 52 16.99 16.52 -7.04
CA VAL A 52 16.24 17.71 -7.50
C VAL A 52 14.97 17.99 -6.70
N LEU A 53 14.44 17.00 -5.97
CA LEU A 53 13.28 17.18 -5.09
C LEU A 53 13.68 17.01 -3.63
N PRO A 54 13.12 17.82 -2.72
CA PRO A 54 13.42 17.70 -1.31
C PRO A 54 12.78 16.44 -0.72
N THR A 55 13.59 15.70 0.04
CA THR A 55 13.14 14.60 0.91
C THR A 55 12.53 15.18 2.18
N VAL A 56 11.30 14.76 2.48
CA VAL A 56 10.57 15.15 3.69
C VAL A 56 10.29 13.89 4.51
N ARG A 57 10.63 13.94 5.79
CA ARG A 57 10.21 12.95 6.78
C ARG A 57 8.87 13.35 7.36
N VAL A 58 7.95 12.42 7.42
CA VAL A 58 6.57 12.66 7.82
C VAL A 58 6.35 11.98 9.16
N GLU A 59 6.61 12.74 10.23
CA GLU A 59 6.29 12.33 11.58
C GLU A 59 4.80 12.51 11.86
N LEU A 60 4.20 11.56 12.56
CA LEU A 60 2.77 11.49 12.83
C LEU A 60 2.57 11.02 14.27
N GLU A 61 1.65 11.65 14.99
CA GLU A 61 1.18 11.13 16.27
C GLU A 61 0.10 10.04 16.06
N ALA A 62 -0.19 9.27 17.10
CA ALA A 62 -1.25 8.27 17.03
C ALA A 62 -2.61 8.94 16.73
N GLY A 63 -3.30 8.44 15.70
CA GLY A 63 -4.55 8.99 15.20
C GLY A 63 -4.40 9.96 14.02
N ASP A 64 -3.19 10.42 13.70
CA ASP A 64 -2.99 11.31 12.56
C ASP A 64 -3.25 10.60 11.22
N GLY A 65 -3.84 11.36 10.29
CA GLY A 65 -4.14 10.92 8.93
C GLY A 65 -3.26 11.61 7.89
N LEU A 66 -2.54 10.83 7.09
CA LEU A 66 -1.77 11.29 5.94
C LEU A 66 -2.43 10.83 4.64
N PHE A 67 -2.73 11.77 3.74
CA PHE A 67 -3.26 11.48 2.41
C PHE A 67 -2.18 11.71 1.36
N PHE A 68 -1.94 10.73 0.49
CA PHE A 68 -0.98 10.89 -0.60
C PHE A 68 -1.41 10.23 -1.91
N HIS A 69 -0.89 10.77 -3.01
CA HIS A 69 -1.16 10.32 -4.38
C HIS A 69 -0.40 9.01 -4.69
N CYS A 70 -0.97 8.14 -5.53
CA CYS A 70 -0.38 6.84 -5.89
C CYS A 70 1.00 6.94 -6.58
N ASN A 71 1.34 8.08 -7.17
CA ASN A 71 2.63 8.34 -7.80
C ASN A 71 3.63 9.07 -6.87
N LEU A 72 3.25 9.38 -5.63
CA LEU A 72 4.20 10.00 -4.69
C LEU A 72 5.28 8.96 -4.38
N LEU A 73 6.54 9.26 -4.70
CA LEU A 73 7.66 8.43 -4.30
C LEU A 73 7.81 8.52 -2.78
N HIS A 74 7.74 7.37 -2.12
CA HIS A 74 7.83 7.24 -0.68
C HIS A 74 8.52 5.93 -0.29
N CYS A 75 9.17 5.93 0.87
CA CYS A 75 9.70 4.73 1.53
C CYS A 75 9.58 4.90 3.05
N SER A 76 9.73 3.81 3.80
CA SER A 76 9.94 3.89 5.26
C SER A 76 11.39 3.55 5.56
N ASP A 77 11.94 4.13 6.62
CA ASP A 77 13.21 3.69 7.16
C ASP A 77 13.06 2.42 8.02
N GLN A 78 14.19 1.79 8.30
CA GLN A 78 14.26 0.70 9.27
C GLN A 78 13.85 1.23 10.64
N ASN A 79 13.01 0.47 11.35
CA ASN A 79 12.67 0.77 12.73
C ASN A 79 13.85 0.35 13.62
N CYS A 80 14.48 1.34 14.25
CA CYS A 80 15.63 1.16 15.14
C CYS A 80 15.26 1.40 16.62
N SER A 81 13.97 1.63 16.91
CA SER A 81 13.46 1.82 18.27
C SER A 81 13.06 0.49 18.92
N ASP A 82 12.72 0.55 20.21
CA ASP A 82 12.05 -0.52 20.95
C ASP A 82 10.51 -0.51 20.76
N ARG A 83 9.98 0.46 20.02
CA ARG A 83 8.55 0.65 19.77
C ARG A 83 8.15 0.01 18.45
N ARG A 84 6.97 -0.59 18.41
CA ARG A 84 6.33 -0.96 17.14
C ARG A 84 5.84 0.29 16.38
N ARG A 85 5.53 0.10 15.10
CA ARG A 85 4.89 1.11 14.25
C ARG A 85 3.76 0.48 13.42
N TRP A 86 2.54 0.51 13.92
CA TRP A 86 1.36 0.11 13.15
C TRP A 86 0.72 1.29 12.44
N ALA A 87 0.26 1.00 11.22
CA ALA A 87 -0.50 1.93 10.41
C ALA A 87 -1.61 1.19 9.68
N PHE A 88 -2.74 1.86 9.52
CA PHE A 88 -3.85 1.38 8.71
C PHE A 88 -3.88 2.13 7.38
N LEU A 89 -3.71 1.40 6.28
CA LEU A 89 -3.67 1.98 4.94
C LEU A 89 -4.94 1.63 4.18
N ILE A 90 -5.60 2.67 3.65
CA ILE A 90 -6.78 2.56 2.81
C ILE A 90 -6.46 3.14 1.44
N ALA A 91 -6.44 2.28 0.42
CA ALA A 91 -6.23 2.71 -0.95
C ALA A 91 -7.57 3.00 -1.65
N TYR A 92 -7.75 4.24 -2.11
CA TYR A 92 -8.91 4.67 -2.86
C TYR A 92 -8.61 4.72 -4.36
N ASN A 93 -9.51 4.13 -5.14
CA ASN A 93 -9.50 4.24 -6.59
C ASN A 93 -10.87 4.72 -7.10
N ARG A 94 -10.90 5.39 -8.26
CA ARG A 94 -12.17 5.78 -8.89
C ARG A 94 -12.81 4.54 -9.50
N ALA A 95 -14.13 4.41 -9.41
CA ALA A 95 -14.88 3.36 -10.10
C ALA A 95 -14.59 3.34 -11.61
N SER A 96 -14.41 4.52 -12.21
CA SER A 96 -14.05 4.69 -13.62
C SER A 96 -12.60 4.32 -13.97
N ASN A 97 -11.75 4.07 -12.97
CA ASN A 97 -10.34 3.68 -13.15
C ASN A 97 -10.15 2.18 -12.88
N ASN A 98 -11.03 1.37 -13.47
CA ASN A 98 -10.94 -0.08 -13.40
C ASN A 98 -9.70 -0.57 -14.16
N PRO A 99 -8.94 -1.56 -13.65
CA PRO A 99 -7.81 -2.11 -14.40
C PRO A 99 -8.20 -2.56 -15.81
N VAL A 100 -7.37 -2.24 -16.80
CA VAL A 100 -7.61 -2.62 -18.20
C VAL A 100 -7.38 -4.12 -18.40
N THR A 101 -6.38 -4.66 -17.73
CA THR A 101 -6.04 -6.09 -17.73
C THR A 101 -6.60 -6.76 -16.48
N LYS A 102 -7.22 -7.94 -16.67
CA LYS A 102 -7.64 -8.78 -15.56
C LYS A 102 -6.41 -9.30 -14.83
N HIS A 103 -6.36 -9.08 -13.52
CA HIS A 103 -5.25 -9.45 -12.65
C HIS A 103 -5.79 -9.88 -11.29
N HIS A 104 -4.93 -10.39 -10.40
CA HIS A 104 -5.32 -10.72 -9.01
C HIS A 104 -5.64 -9.48 -8.17
N HIS A 105 -5.31 -8.26 -8.65
CA HIS A 105 -5.67 -7.03 -7.94
C HIS A 105 -7.17 -6.76 -8.04
N PRO A 106 -7.80 -6.24 -6.98
CA PRO A 106 -9.23 -5.94 -6.98
C PRO A 106 -9.63 -5.03 -8.14
N MET A 107 -10.63 -5.48 -8.91
CA MET A 107 -11.37 -4.65 -9.86
C MET A 107 -12.51 -3.93 -9.14
N TYR A 108 -13.12 -2.96 -9.81
CA TYR A 108 -14.30 -2.28 -9.29
C TYR A 108 -15.44 -3.28 -9.07
N THR A 109 -15.89 -3.39 -7.82
CA THR A 109 -17.09 -4.11 -7.42
C THR A 109 -18.14 -3.09 -7.01
N PRO A 110 -19.30 -3.01 -7.70
CA PRO A 110 -20.38 -2.13 -7.29
C PRO A 110 -20.85 -2.44 -5.86
N LEU A 111 -20.94 -1.40 -5.03
CA LEU A 111 -21.53 -1.53 -3.70
C LEU A 111 -23.06 -1.53 -3.84
N VAL A 112 -23.69 -2.68 -3.56
CA VAL A 112 -25.15 -2.78 -3.47
C VAL A 112 -25.57 -2.35 -2.07
N LYS A 113 -26.24 -1.21 -1.97
CA LYS A 113 -26.83 -0.77 -0.70
C LYS A 113 -28.00 -1.69 -0.35
N VAL A 114 -27.98 -2.21 0.87
CA VAL A 114 -29.06 -3.02 1.44
C VAL A 114 -29.80 -2.19 2.51
N PRO A 115 -31.07 -2.51 2.83
CA PRO A 115 -31.76 -1.90 3.96
C PRO A 115 -31.07 -2.19 5.30
N ASP A 116 -31.28 -1.35 6.31
CA ASP A 116 -30.70 -1.53 7.65
C ASP A 116 -31.07 -2.89 8.27
N SER A 117 -32.24 -3.46 7.93
CA SER A 117 -32.68 -4.78 8.40
C SER A 117 -31.74 -5.91 7.99
N ALA A 118 -30.95 -5.72 6.92
CA ALA A 118 -30.01 -6.72 6.43
C ALA A 118 -28.92 -7.09 7.45
N ILE A 119 -28.60 -6.20 8.40
CA ILE A 119 -27.66 -6.49 9.48
C ILE A 119 -28.20 -7.64 10.37
N LEU A 120 -29.51 -7.65 10.62
CA LEU A 120 -30.16 -8.67 11.45
C LEU A 120 -30.37 -9.99 10.70
N GLU A 121 -30.55 -9.91 9.38
CA GLU A 121 -30.78 -11.07 8.51
C GLU A 121 -29.48 -11.75 8.06
N CYS A 122 -28.35 -11.03 8.12
CA CYS A 122 -27.05 -11.55 7.72
C CYS A 122 -26.59 -12.66 8.66
N LYS A 123 -26.43 -13.88 8.12
CA LYS A 123 -25.84 -14.99 8.87
C LYS A 123 -24.32 -14.82 8.90
N SER A 124 -23.73 -14.81 10.09
CA SER A 124 -22.28 -14.90 10.25
C SER A 124 -21.77 -16.18 9.58
N LEU A 125 -21.10 -16.03 8.45
CA LEU A 125 -20.45 -17.14 7.77
C LEU A 125 -19.08 -17.36 8.42
N THR A 126 -19.03 -18.19 9.45
CA THR A 126 -17.77 -18.58 10.14
C THR A 126 -16.98 -19.63 9.38
N ASP A 127 -17.59 -20.29 8.39
CA ASP A 127 -16.89 -21.18 7.47
C ASP A 127 -16.01 -20.37 6.52
N LEU A 128 -14.72 -20.65 6.53
CA LEU A 128 -13.71 -20.01 5.69
C LEU A 128 -13.28 -20.89 4.51
N ASN A 129 -13.84 -22.09 4.35
CA ASN A 129 -13.52 -22.97 3.22
C ASN A 129 -13.75 -22.26 1.88
N GLY A 130 -12.71 -22.22 1.04
CA GLY A 130 -12.75 -21.56 -0.28
C GLY A 130 -12.78 -20.03 -0.23
N LYS A 131 -12.57 -19.42 0.94
CA LYS A 131 -12.41 -17.96 1.12
C LYS A 131 -10.95 -17.54 1.22
N ASP A 132 -10.06 -18.28 0.57
CA ASP A 132 -8.65 -17.97 0.51
C ASP A 132 -8.44 -16.64 -0.22
N PHE A 133 -7.74 -15.70 0.42
CA PHE A 133 -7.50 -14.37 -0.14
C PHE A 133 -6.47 -14.39 -1.28
N MET A 134 -5.50 -15.31 -1.23
CA MET A 134 -4.43 -15.45 -2.23
C MET A 134 -3.85 -16.86 -2.20
N ASN A 135 -3.67 -17.47 -3.38
CA ASN A 135 -2.88 -18.69 -3.56
C ASN A 135 -1.45 -18.30 -4.01
N PRO A 136 -0.41 -18.51 -3.18
CA PRO A 136 0.94 -18.11 -3.53
C PRO A 136 1.53 -18.90 -4.71
N TYR A 137 0.96 -20.05 -5.09
CA TYR A 137 1.40 -20.79 -6.28
C TYR A 137 0.87 -20.20 -7.59
N ASP A 138 -0.19 -19.40 -7.54
CA ASP A 138 -0.82 -18.78 -8.71
C ASP A 138 -0.41 -17.30 -8.89
N ASP A 139 0.15 -16.68 -7.84
CA ASP A 139 0.53 -15.27 -7.87
C ASP A 139 2.00 -15.10 -8.29
N HIS A 140 2.24 -14.68 -9.53
CA HIS A 140 3.58 -14.44 -10.07
C HIS A 140 4.38 -13.32 -9.37
N THR A 141 3.78 -12.55 -8.46
CA THR A 141 4.45 -11.47 -7.71
C THR A 141 5.12 -11.96 -6.43
N VAL A 142 4.67 -13.08 -5.87
CA VAL A 142 5.40 -13.86 -4.87
C VAL A 142 6.39 -14.74 -5.64
N GLY A 143 7.58 -14.20 -5.90
CA GLY A 143 8.57 -14.88 -6.75
C GLY A 143 8.76 -16.34 -6.35
N ASN A 144 8.92 -17.23 -7.34
CA ASN A 144 9.12 -18.67 -7.15
C ASN A 144 10.06 -18.93 -5.97
N THR A 145 9.51 -19.33 -4.83
CA THR A 145 10.28 -19.98 -3.78
C THR A 145 10.63 -21.36 -4.28
N THR A 146 11.67 -21.44 -5.12
CA THR A 146 12.44 -22.67 -5.25
C THR A 146 13.04 -22.89 -3.87
N SER A 147 12.48 -23.87 -3.18
CA SER A 147 12.97 -24.45 -1.93
C SER A 147 14.50 -24.58 -1.97
N LEU A 148 15.18 -23.83 -1.10
CA LEU A 148 16.56 -24.11 -0.73
C LEU A 148 16.54 -25.39 0.13
N THR A 149 16.75 -26.52 -0.52
CA THR A 149 17.36 -27.71 0.10
C THR A 149 18.86 -27.62 -0.03
#